data_AF-A0A3M1EQZ5-F1
#
_entry.id   AF-A0A3M1EQZ5-F1
#
_cell.length_a   1.000
_cell.length_b   1.000
_cell.length_c   1.000
_cell.angle_alpha   90.00
_cell.angle_beta   90.00
_cell.angle_gamma   90.00
#
_symmetry.space_group_name_H-M   'P 1'
#
loop_
_entity.id
_entity.type
_entity.pdbx_description
1 polymer ?
#
loop_
_entity_poly.entity_id
_entity_poly.type
_entity_poly.pdbx_seq_one_letter_code
_entity_poly.pdbx_strand_id
1 'polypeptide(L)'
;MTLSVAGWPFLPPEEGTPEQEEDWWGECHLFSRADVTLRGVDRSVVVYGGPGSGKSVALRAFCRFGGKDWLVVRYPIERWPGEERAWVSKPEVGHLGQMMACASMAVKDFLSGQPGGIEDLTPIDLEYLRWLVEKYSGPRAFRRWANALGDDRLLGLLAQPYEDLYPTDSALQDVQGQIEELVTLCRRLGFAKGVAFEVDVNAESLGGGERLEKMKALFGWLTLWEFDGFALRAAVPEGLLQQTGLKALIRDRATFVPLRWSVEECREMAARALRAATNGQVETLSAILAGDLLAALETSIETLYGGPSPKGWVQLAAVAVREHARAGRLLEGKDADRLLRNYFATCVPLKLEPARRGVWRGPQFIELEEQPYRVFEVLWRNRKSNYFETADALARVAGTPGNLHTLIRRLRQKIEPCPGKPVYICSSRNRGYWLENTAETS
;
A
#
# COMPACT_ATOMS: atom_id res chain seq x y z
N MET A 1 14.71 36.27 -7.36
CA MET A 1 13.36 35.74 -7.58
C MET A 1 13.13 34.66 -6.52
N THR A 2 12.00 34.68 -5.82
CA THR A 2 11.63 33.63 -4.85
C THR A 2 11.09 32.42 -5.61
N LEU A 3 11.75 31.27 -5.47
CA LEU A 3 11.30 30.01 -6.05
C LEU A 3 10.00 29.55 -5.36
N SER A 4 8.90 29.49 -6.11
CA SER A 4 7.66 28.89 -5.64
C SER A 4 7.72 27.38 -5.84
N VAL A 5 7.34 26.60 -4.82
CA VAL A 5 7.38 25.14 -4.85
C VAL A 5 5.99 24.59 -4.57
N ALA A 6 5.37 23.97 -5.57
CA ALA A 6 4.12 23.25 -5.40
C ALA A 6 4.35 21.93 -4.65
N GLY A 7 3.43 21.60 -3.75
CA GLY A 7 3.52 20.37 -2.92
C GLY A 7 3.02 19.12 -3.63
N TRP A 8 2.08 19.27 -4.58
CA TRP A 8 1.31 18.18 -5.18
C TRP A 8 2.15 17.08 -5.88
N PRO A 9 3.29 17.36 -6.55
CA PRO A 9 4.06 16.30 -7.21
C PRO A 9 4.68 15.29 -6.24
N PHE A 10 4.80 15.69 -4.97
CA PHE A 10 5.40 14.89 -3.91
C PHE A 10 4.37 14.20 -3.03
N LEU A 11 3.07 14.43 -3.27
CA LEU A 11 2.00 13.74 -2.57
C LEU A 11 1.76 12.36 -3.21
N PRO A 12 1.41 11.35 -2.41
CA PRO A 12 0.79 10.15 -2.95
C PRO A 12 -0.49 10.51 -3.74
N PRO A 13 -0.82 9.82 -4.85
CA PRO A 13 -2.00 10.15 -5.65
C PRO A 13 -3.32 10.23 -4.85
N GLU A 14 -3.44 9.45 -3.77
CA GLU A 14 -4.60 9.39 -2.89
C GLU A 14 -4.78 10.61 -1.96
N GLU A 15 -3.74 11.45 -1.80
CA GLU A 15 -3.77 12.66 -0.98
C GLU A 15 -4.02 13.93 -1.83
N GLY A 16 -3.94 13.80 -3.16
CA GLY A 16 -4.16 14.91 -4.10
C GLY A 16 -5.63 15.10 -4.46
N THR A 17 -5.93 16.26 -5.06
CA THR A 17 -7.21 16.44 -5.76
C THR A 17 -7.25 15.59 -7.04
N PRO A 18 -8.42 15.28 -7.62
CA PRO A 18 -8.51 14.56 -8.88
C PRO A 18 -7.67 15.20 -10.01
N GLU A 19 -7.63 16.53 -10.07
CA GLU A 19 -6.81 17.29 -11.03
C GLU A 19 -5.30 17.05 -10.79
N GLN A 20 -4.86 17.13 -9.53
CA GLN A 20 -3.47 16.86 -9.16
C GLN A 20 -3.07 15.41 -9.43
N GLU A 21 -4.00 14.47 -9.26
CA GLU A 21 -3.78 13.08 -9.63
C GLU A 21 -3.58 12.93 -11.15
N GLU A 22 -4.43 13.55 -11.97
CA GLU A 22 -4.28 13.56 -13.44
C GLU A 22 -2.93 14.14 -13.86
N ASP A 23 -2.56 15.30 -13.30
CA ASP A 23 -1.28 15.96 -13.56
C ASP A 23 -0.10 15.07 -13.11
N TRP A 24 -0.22 14.37 -11.99
CA TRP A 24 0.82 13.46 -11.51
C TRP A 24 1.05 12.29 -12.47
N TRP A 25 -0.03 11.68 -12.96
CA TRP A 25 0.06 10.61 -13.95
C TRP A 25 0.64 11.09 -15.29
N GLY A 26 0.39 12.34 -15.68
CA GLY A 26 0.91 12.93 -16.93
C GLY A 26 2.37 13.38 -16.83
N GLU A 27 2.74 14.06 -15.74
CA GLU A 27 4.03 14.74 -15.62
C GLU A 27 5.07 13.95 -14.83
N CYS A 28 4.64 13.23 -13.79
CA CYS A 28 5.53 12.62 -12.80
C CYS A 28 5.74 11.12 -13.02
N HIS A 29 4.72 10.39 -13.46
CA HIS A 29 4.80 8.95 -13.62
C HIS A 29 5.82 8.54 -14.70
N LEU A 30 6.64 7.54 -14.39
CA LEU A 30 7.57 6.90 -15.32
C LEU A 30 7.22 5.42 -15.43
N PHE A 31 6.89 4.97 -16.64
CA PHE A 31 6.52 3.57 -16.89
C PHE A 31 7.71 2.64 -16.69
N SER A 32 7.50 1.63 -15.85
CA SER A 32 8.40 0.51 -15.63
C SER A 32 8.13 -0.66 -16.60
N ARG A 33 9.05 -1.61 -16.64
CA ARG A 33 8.81 -2.91 -17.29
C ARG A 33 7.67 -3.71 -16.65
N ALA A 34 7.43 -3.50 -15.35
CA ALA A 34 6.31 -4.14 -14.66
C ALA A 34 4.97 -3.61 -15.17
N ASP A 35 4.86 -2.31 -15.50
CA ASP A 35 3.63 -1.73 -16.05
C ASP A 35 3.29 -2.29 -17.42
N VAL A 36 4.29 -2.56 -18.25
CA VAL A 36 4.09 -3.23 -19.54
C VAL A 36 3.58 -4.65 -19.32
N THR A 37 4.20 -5.40 -18.41
CA THR A 37 3.81 -6.80 -18.17
C THR A 37 2.43 -6.91 -17.54
N LEU A 38 2.12 -6.09 -16.54
CA LEU A 38 0.82 -6.05 -15.87
C LEU A 38 -0.34 -5.85 -16.85
N ARG A 39 -0.13 -5.01 -17.87
CA ARG A 39 -1.14 -4.70 -18.90
C ARG A 39 -1.15 -5.69 -20.06
N GLY A 40 0.02 -6.26 -20.37
CA GLY A 40 0.23 -7.05 -21.58
C GLY A 40 -0.12 -8.53 -21.46
N VAL A 41 -0.38 -9.05 -20.25
CA VAL A 41 -0.71 -10.47 -20.06
C VAL A 41 -2.04 -10.66 -19.37
N ASP A 42 -2.84 -11.61 -19.85
CA ASP A 42 -4.19 -11.84 -19.32
C ASP A 42 -4.18 -12.70 -18.07
N ARG A 43 -3.17 -13.54 -17.91
CA ARG A 43 -2.94 -14.34 -16.68
C ARG A 43 -2.55 -13.48 -15.50
N SER A 44 -2.69 -14.04 -14.30
CA SER A 44 -2.26 -13.43 -13.03
C SER A 44 -0.78 -13.02 -13.01
N VAL A 45 -0.50 -11.90 -12.37
CA VAL A 45 0.84 -11.29 -12.27
C VAL A 45 1.14 -10.90 -10.83
N VAL A 46 2.34 -11.27 -10.37
CA VAL A 46 2.90 -10.85 -9.08
C VAL A 46 4.09 -9.93 -9.35
N VAL A 47 3.93 -8.65 -9.06
CA VAL A 47 5.01 -7.67 -9.06
C VAL A 47 5.69 -7.67 -7.71
N TYR A 48 7.02 -7.78 -7.72
CA TYR A 48 7.79 -7.81 -6.47
C TYR A 48 9.04 -6.95 -6.55
N GLY A 49 9.51 -6.48 -5.40
CA GLY A 49 10.66 -5.59 -5.32
C GLY A 49 10.88 -5.04 -3.92
N GLY A 50 12.01 -4.37 -3.74
CA GLY A 50 12.40 -3.76 -2.47
C GLY A 50 11.42 -2.69 -1.95
N PRO A 51 11.59 -2.21 -0.72
CA PRO A 51 10.78 -1.12 -0.19
C PRO A 51 10.89 0.15 -1.05
N GLY A 52 9.78 0.88 -1.22
CA GLY A 52 9.76 2.13 -2.01
C GLY A 52 9.94 1.97 -3.53
N SER A 53 10.02 0.74 -4.04
CA SER A 53 10.13 0.42 -5.48
C SER A 53 8.95 0.85 -6.36
N GLY A 54 7.84 1.34 -5.78
CA GLY A 54 6.67 1.75 -6.56
C GLY A 54 5.73 0.60 -6.97
N LYS A 55 5.74 -0.55 -6.29
CA LYS A 55 4.82 -1.67 -6.60
C LYS A 55 3.35 -1.26 -6.56
N SER A 56 2.94 -0.54 -5.51
CA SER A 56 1.59 0.00 -5.37
C SER A 56 1.24 0.97 -6.50
N VAL A 57 2.21 1.79 -6.94
CA VAL A 57 2.05 2.69 -8.10
C VAL A 57 1.87 1.87 -9.38
N ALA A 58 2.61 0.78 -9.56
CA ALA A 58 2.47 -0.09 -10.72
C ALA A 58 1.09 -0.78 -10.79
N LEU A 59 0.56 -1.24 -9.64
CA LEU A 59 -0.82 -1.75 -9.58
C LEU A 59 -1.84 -0.67 -9.95
N ARG A 60 -1.68 0.55 -9.44
CA ARG A 60 -2.56 1.66 -9.82
C ARG A 60 -2.44 2.05 -11.28
N ALA A 61 -1.23 2.00 -11.84
CA ALA A 61 -1.02 2.22 -13.27
C ALA A 61 -1.75 1.16 -14.10
N PHE A 62 -1.78 -0.11 -13.64
CA PHE A 62 -2.65 -1.13 -14.23
C PHE A 62 -4.12 -0.74 -14.14
N CYS A 63 -4.64 -0.38 -12.95
CA CYS A 63 -6.04 0.00 -12.79
C CYS A 63 -6.44 1.17 -13.71
N ARG A 64 -5.55 2.17 -13.84
CA ARG A 64 -5.77 3.37 -14.64
C ARG A 64 -5.68 3.14 -16.14
N PHE A 65 -4.62 2.48 -16.60
CA PHE A 65 -4.29 2.40 -18.03
C PHE A 65 -4.65 1.06 -18.68
N GLY A 66 -4.75 -0.02 -17.90
CA GLY A 66 -5.10 -1.37 -18.37
C GLY A 66 -6.42 -1.89 -17.83
N GLY A 67 -6.99 -1.26 -16.80
CA GLY A 67 -8.22 -1.68 -16.14
C GLY A 67 -9.48 -1.48 -16.97
N LYS A 68 -9.42 -0.91 -18.17
CA LYS A 68 -10.61 -0.73 -19.01
C LYS A 68 -11.19 -2.05 -19.51
N ASP A 69 -10.33 -3.05 -19.71
CA ASP A 69 -10.76 -4.37 -20.19
C ASP A 69 -11.12 -5.33 -19.04
N TRP A 70 -10.94 -4.90 -17.78
CA TRP A 70 -11.10 -5.73 -16.59
C TRP A 70 -12.06 -5.08 -15.60
N LEU A 71 -12.96 -5.84 -14.97
CA LEU A 71 -13.54 -5.38 -13.72
C LEU A 71 -12.44 -5.46 -12.65
N VAL A 72 -11.86 -4.32 -12.30
CA VAL A 72 -10.82 -4.28 -11.27
C VAL A 72 -11.44 -4.25 -9.88
N VAL A 73 -11.17 -5.30 -9.10
CA VAL A 73 -11.71 -5.49 -7.75
C VAL A 73 -10.58 -5.35 -6.73
N ARG A 74 -10.69 -4.37 -5.84
CA ARG A 74 -9.73 -4.22 -4.73
C ARG A 74 -9.93 -5.29 -3.68
N TYR A 75 -8.86 -6.02 -3.37
CA TYR A 75 -8.86 -7.06 -2.34
C TYR A 75 -7.73 -6.84 -1.31
N PRO A 76 -7.90 -5.85 -0.41
CA PRO A 76 -6.86 -5.48 0.54
C PRO A 76 -6.82 -6.43 1.75
N ILE A 77 -5.71 -6.41 2.49
CA ILE A 77 -5.45 -7.34 3.61
C ILE A 77 -6.56 -7.29 4.66
N GLU A 78 -7.13 -6.12 4.92
CA GLU A 78 -8.19 -5.96 5.92
C GLU A 78 -9.48 -6.72 5.56
N ARG A 79 -9.62 -7.17 4.30
CA ARG A 79 -10.76 -7.99 3.83
C ARG A 79 -10.43 -9.49 3.79
N TRP A 80 -9.25 -9.91 4.23
CA TRP A 80 -8.88 -11.32 4.26
C TRP A 80 -9.71 -12.10 5.28
N PRO A 81 -9.84 -13.44 5.11
CA PRO A 81 -10.58 -14.28 6.06
C PRO A 81 -10.13 -14.08 7.51
N GLY A 82 -11.10 -13.91 8.41
CA GLY A 82 -10.88 -13.74 9.84
C GLY A 82 -10.33 -12.37 10.28
N GLU A 83 -10.10 -11.43 9.37
CA GLU A 83 -9.77 -10.05 9.76
C GLU A 83 -11.02 -9.29 10.26
N GLU A 84 -10.84 -8.29 11.11
CA GLU A 84 -11.95 -7.51 11.70
C GLU A 84 -12.86 -6.87 10.65
N ARG A 85 -12.27 -6.46 9.51
CA ARG A 85 -12.99 -5.85 8.39
C ARG A 85 -13.30 -6.86 7.28
N ALA A 86 -13.17 -8.16 7.51
CA ALA A 86 -13.63 -9.16 6.55
C ALA A 86 -15.12 -8.91 6.21
N TRP A 87 -15.49 -9.05 4.94
CA TRP A 87 -16.86 -8.77 4.53
C TRP A 87 -17.81 -9.84 5.04
N VAL A 88 -17.36 -11.09 4.99
CA VAL A 88 -18.06 -12.23 5.56
C VAL A 88 -17.34 -12.67 6.82
N SER A 89 -18.03 -12.64 7.97
CA SER A 89 -17.45 -12.99 9.27
C SER A 89 -17.48 -14.50 9.58
N LYS A 90 -18.04 -15.31 8.68
CA LYS A 90 -18.18 -16.75 8.83
C LYS A 90 -16.81 -17.45 8.78
N PRO A 91 -16.43 -18.26 9.79
CA PRO A 91 -15.11 -18.92 9.85
C PRO A 91 -14.79 -19.83 8.66
N GLU A 92 -15.80 -20.42 8.05
CA GLU A 92 -15.70 -21.33 6.90
C GLU A 92 -15.40 -20.62 5.57
N VAL A 93 -15.48 -19.29 5.53
CA VAL A 93 -15.30 -18.51 4.30
C VAL A 93 -13.82 -18.25 4.06
N GLY A 94 -13.27 -18.91 3.05
CA GLY A 94 -11.90 -18.72 2.57
C GLY A 94 -11.72 -17.46 1.71
N HIS A 95 -10.55 -17.36 1.08
CA HIS A 95 -10.22 -16.21 0.23
C HIS A 95 -11.20 -16.01 -0.92
N LEU A 96 -11.65 -17.09 -1.59
CA LEU A 96 -12.61 -17.01 -2.69
C LEU A 96 -13.90 -16.33 -2.26
N GLY A 97 -14.51 -16.74 -1.14
CA GLY A 97 -15.76 -16.11 -0.69
C GLY A 97 -15.58 -14.64 -0.32
N GLN A 98 -14.43 -14.24 0.24
CA GLN A 98 -14.14 -12.80 0.45
C GLN A 98 -13.90 -12.06 -0.88
N MET A 99 -13.25 -12.70 -1.86
CA MET A 99 -13.06 -12.13 -3.20
C MET A 99 -14.41 -11.97 -3.91
N MET A 100 -15.28 -12.98 -3.86
CA MET A 100 -16.65 -12.91 -4.39
C MET A 100 -17.47 -11.82 -3.70
N ALA A 101 -17.31 -11.65 -2.39
CA ALA A 101 -17.92 -10.53 -1.67
C ALA A 101 -17.41 -9.16 -2.15
N CYS A 102 -16.10 -9.02 -2.41
CA CYS A 102 -15.54 -7.79 -2.97
C CYS A 102 -16.02 -7.55 -4.41
N ALA A 103 -16.12 -8.61 -5.22
CA ALA A 103 -16.61 -8.54 -6.59
C ALA A 103 -18.10 -8.17 -6.62
N SER A 104 -18.92 -8.73 -5.72
CA SER A 104 -20.33 -8.36 -5.51
C SER A 104 -20.49 -6.85 -5.33
N MET A 105 -19.64 -6.25 -4.48
CA MET A 105 -19.65 -4.80 -4.27
C MET A 105 -19.20 -4.02 -5.51
N ALA A 106 -18.12 -4.44 -6.16
CA ALA A 106 -17.62 -3.78 -7.37
C ALA A 106 -18.64 -3.81 -8.53
N VAL A 107 -19.32 -4.95 -8.74
CA VAL A 107 -20.38 -5.08 -9.75
C VAL A 107 -21.57 -4.18 -9.42
N LYS A 108 -22.00 -4.15 -8.14
CA LYS A 108 -23.09 -3.28 -7.71
C LYS A 108 -22.77 -1.81 -7.94
N ASP A 109 -21.57 -1.37 -7.56
CA ASP A 109 -21.13 0.01 -7.72
C ASP A 109 -21.05 0.39 -9.21
N PHE A 110 -20.54 -0.52 -10.05
CA PHE A 110 -20.53 -0.34 -11.51
C PHE A 110 -21.94 -0.17 -12.08
N LEU A 111 -22.85 -1.09 -11.78
CA LEU A 111 -24.23 -1.06 -12.29
C LEU A 111 -25.06 0.09 -11.70
N SER A 112 -24.76 0.55 -10.48
CA SER A 112 -25.36 1.77 -9.94
C SER A 112 -24.90 3.03 -10.67
N GLY A 113 -23.65 3.06 -11.15
CA GLY A 113 -23.14 4.13 -12.02
C GLY A 113 -23.56 4.00 -13.48
N GLN A 114 -23.84 2.78 -13.95
CA GLN A 114 -24.21 2.46 -15.33
C GLN A 114 -25.38 1.46 -15.38
N PRO A 115 -26.62 1.89 -15.05
CA PRO A 115 -27.78 0.99 -14.98
C PRO A 115 -28.11 0.30 -16.31
N GLY A 116 -27.79 0.94 -17.45
CA GLY A 116 -28.00 0.36 -18.78
C GLY A 116 -27.26 -0.97 -19.00
N GLY A 117 -26.18 -1.23 -18.27
CA GLY A 117 -25.44 -2.50 -18.38
C GLY A 117 -26.25 -3.74 -17.99
N ILE A 118 -27.38 -3.57 -17.29
CA ILE A 118 -28.29 -4.69 -16.98
C ILE A 118 -28.96 -5.19 -18.26
N GLU A 119 -29.22 -4.33 -19.25
CA GLU A 119 -29.87 -4.68 -20.54
C GLU A 119 -29.11 -5.77 -21.30
N ASP A 120 -27.79 -5.79 -21.15
CA ASP A 120 -26.90 -6.77 -21.80
C ASP A 120 -26.83 -8.13 -21.07
N LEU A 121 -27.43 -8.24 -19.88
CA LEU A 121 -27.42 -9.45 -19.06
C LEU A 121 -28.52 -10.43 -19.47
N THR A 122 -28.16 -11.71 -19.58
CA THR A 122 -29.10 -12.80 -19.80
C THR A 122 -29.85 -13.18 -18.50
N PRO A 123 -30.94 -13.97 -18.56
CA PRO A 123 -31.61 -14.44 -17.36
C PRO A 123 -30.70 -15.19 -16.37
N ILE A 124 -29.74 -15.98 -16.88
CA ILE A 124 -28.76 -16.70 -16.06
C ILE A 124 -27.81 -15.71 -15.37
N ASP A 125 -27.34 -14.69 -16.09
CA ASP A 125 -26.47 -13.66 -15.51
C ASP A 125 -27.19 -12.88 -14.39
N LEU A 126 -28.49 -12.61 -14.57
CA LEU A 126 -29.31 -11.92 -13.57
C LEU A 126 -29.56 -12.80 -12.33
N GLU A 127 -29.75 -14.10 -12.52
CA GLU A 127 -29.87 -15.07 -11.43
C GLU A 127 -28.55 -15.18 -10.64
N TYR A 128 -27.42 -15.29 -11.33
CA TYR A 128 -26.10 -15.27 -10.70
C TYR A 128 -25.84 -13.94 -9.98
N LEU A 129 -26.18 -12.81 -10.58
CA LEU A 129 -26.03 -11.49 -9.98
C LEU A 129 -26.85 -11.38 -8.69
N ARG A 130 -28.09 -11.88 -8.68
CA ARG A 130 -28.90 -11.99 -7.46
C ARG A 130 -28.20 -12.87 -6.44
N TRP A 131 -27.76 -14.07 -6.82
CA TRP A 131 -27.04 -14.99 -5.94
C TRP A 131 -25.81 -14.32 -5.31
N LEU A 132 -24.97 -13.68 -6.12
CA LEU A 132 -23.74 -13.00 -5.70
C LEU A 132 -24.01 -11.87 -4.70
N VAL A 133 -25.09 -11.12 -4.90
CA VAL A 133 -25.46 -10.04 -3.96
C VAL A 133 -26.13 -10.59 -2.70
N GLU A 134 -27.06 -11.54 -2.82
CA GLU A 134 -27.76 -12.09 -1.66
C GLU A 134 -26.83 -12.93 -0.77
N LYS A 135 -25.96 -13.78 -1.33
CA LYS A 135 -25.01 -14.62 -0.56
C LYS A 135 -24.03 -13.78 0.26
N TYR A 136 -23.48 -12.71 -0.32
CA TYR A 136 -22.38 -11.95 0.29
C TYR A 136 -22.79 -10.60 0.89
N SER A 137 -23.94 -10.02 0.52
CA SER A 137 -24.48 -8.78 1.10
C SER A 137 -25.81 -8.97 1.84
N GLY A 138 -26.46 -10.12 1.70
CA GLY A 138 -27.73 -10.46 2.31
C GLY A 138 -28.97 -10.08 1.47
N PRO A 139 -30.11 -10.79 1.64
CA PRO A 139 -31.33 -10.58 0.83
C PRO A 139 -31.87 -9.14 0.86
N ARG A 140 -31.77 -8.48 2.01
CA ARG A 140 -32.22 -7.09 2.17
C ARG A 140 -31.37 -6.12 1.36
N ALA A 141 -30.07 -6.39 1.21
CA ALA A 141 -29.18 -5.54 0.42
C ALA A 141 -29.52 -5.63 -1.06
N PHE A 142 -29.74 -6.84 -1.59
CA PHE A 142 -30.19 -7.04 -2.97
C PHE A 142 -31.51 -6.31 -3.22
N ARG A 143 -32.54 -6.51 -2.38
CA ARG A 143 -33.83 -5.82 -2.51
C ARG A 143 -33.69 -4.30 -2.56
N ARG A 144 -32.89 -3.71 -1.67
CA ARG A 144 -32.67 -2.25 -1.64
C ARG A 144 -31.98 -1.76 -2.91
N TRP A 145 -30.99 -2.51 -3.37
CA TRP A 145 -30.22 -2.17 -4.56
C TRP A 145 -31.05 -2.29 -5.84
N ALA A 146 -31.77 -3.41 -6.03
CA ALA A 146 -32.70 -3.60 -7.14
C ALA A 146 -33.78 -2.50 -7.20
N ASN A 147 -34.39 -2.17 -6.05
CA ASN A 147 -35.35 -1.06 -5.96
C ASN A 147 -34.73 0.30 -6.31
N ALA A 148 -33.46 0.54 -5.95
CA ALA A 148 -32.79 1.80 -6.25
C ALA A 148 -32.45 1.94 -7.74
N LEU A 149 -32.16 0.82 -8.41
CA LEU A 149 -31.94 0.78 -9.86
C LEU A 149 -33.25 0.92 -10.65
N GLY A 150 -34.37 0.46 -10.09
CA GLY A 150 -35.68 0.52 -10.76
C GLY A 150 -35.78 -0.39 -11.99
N ASP A 151 -34.93 -1.41 -12.11
CA ASP A 151 -34.95 -2.36 -13.24
C ASP A 151 -35.98 -3.47 -12.97
N ASP A 152 -36.98 -3.58 -13.85
CA ASP A 152 -38.10 -4.52 -13.72
C ASP A 152 -37.67 -5.99 -13.73
N ARG A 153 -36.56 -6.34 -14.38
CA ARG A 153 -36.08 -7.74 -14.42
C ARG A 153 -35.48 -8.13 -13.08
N LEU A 154 -34.67 -7.26 -12.47
CA LEU A 154 -34.15 -7.47 -11.12
C LEU A 154 -35.27 -7.51 -10.07
N LEU A 155 -36.27 -6.64 -10.21
CA LEU A 155 -37.46 -6.65 -9.35
C LEU A 155 -38.28 -7.94 -9.53
N GLY A 156 -38.40 -8.44 -10.76
CA GLY A 156 -39.06 -9.70 -11.07
C GLY A 156 -38.41 -10.91 -10.36
N LEU A 157 -37.09 -10.90 -10.18
CA LEU A 157 -36.39 -11.94 -9.44
C LEU A 157 -36.77 -11.97 -7.95
N LEU A 158 -37.17 -10.84 -7.34
CA LEU A 158 -37.58 -10.82 -5.93
C LEU A 158 -38.84 -11.64 -5.64
N ALA A 159 -39.65 -11.93 -6.67
CA ALA A 159 -40.83 -12.79 -6.56
C ALA A 159 -40.48 -14.29 -6.58
N GLN A 160 -39.26 -14.65 -7.00
CA GLN A 160 -38.80 -16.02 -7.07
C GLN A 160 -38.12 -16.42 -5.75
N PRO A 161 -38.28 -17.67 -5.28
CA PRO A 161 -37.50 -18.18 -4.14
C PRO A 161 -36.00 -17.99 -4.37
N TYR A 162 -35.25 -17.70 -3.30
CA TYR A 162 -33.79 -17.65 -3.38
C TYR A 162 -33.25 -19.08 -3.40
N GLU A 163 -32.34 -19.35 -4.33
CA GLU A 163 -31.56 -20.60 -4.42
C GLU A 163 -30.08 -20.27 -4.22
N ASP A 164 -29.41 -21.05 -3.37
CA ASP A 164 -27.96 -20.95 -3.21
C ASP A 164 -27.28 -21.81 -4.28
N LEU A 165 -26.97 -21.19 -5.41
CA LEU A 165 -26.38 -21.83 -6.59
C LEU A 165 -25.08 -22.57 -6.28
N TYR A 166 -24.29 -22.04 -5.35
CA TYR A 166 -22.98 -22.56 -4.96
C TYR A 166 -22.84 -22.62 -3.44
N PRO A 167 -23.29 -23.71 -2.79
CA PRO A 167 -23.36 -23.81 -1.34
C PRO A 167 -22.00 -23.75 -0.62
N THR A 168 -20.91 -24.08 -1.32
CA THR A 168 -19.57 -24.12 -0.73
C THR A 168 -18.56 -23.27 -1.50
N ASP A 169 -17.53 -22.80 -0.80
CA ASP A 169 -16.39 -22.09 -1.41
C ASP A 169 -15.14 -23.00 -1.48
N SER A 170 -15.33 -24.32 -1.36
CA SER A 170 -14.25 -25.30 -1.26
C SER A 170 -14.43 -26.53 -2.14
N ALA A 171 -15.68 -26.92 -2.47
CA ALA A 171 -15.90 -27.97 -3.45
C ALA A 171 -15.48 -27.49 -4.83
N LEU A 172 -14.72 -28.32 -5.56
CA LEU A 172 -14.12 -27.93 -6.83
C LEU A 172 -15.17 -27.43 -7.84
N GLN A 173 -16.29 -28.13 -7.99
CA GLN A 173 -17.35 -27.74 -8.94
C GLN A 173 -17.95 -26.38 -8.59
N ASP A 174 -18.26 -26.15 -7.31
CA ASP A 174 -18.78 -24.87 -6.86
C ASP A 174 -17.76 -23.74 -7.10
N VAL A 175 -16.49 -23.97 -6.77
CA VAL A 175 -15.42 -22.99 -6.98
C VAL A 175 -15.29 -22.62 -8.45
N GLN A 176 -15.29 -23.61 -9.34
CA GLN A 176 -15.18 -23.37 -10.78
C GLN A 176 -16.41 -22.64 -11.32
N GLY A 177 -17.62 -23.07 -10.95
CA GLY A 177 -18.86 -22.42 -11.38
C GLY A 177 -18.96 -20.96 -10.90
N GLN A 178 -18.61 -20.69 -9.63
CA GLN A 178 -18.55 -19.33 -9.11
C GLN A 178 -17.60 -18.43 -9.91
N ILE A 179 -16.43 -18.94 -10.30
CA ILE A 179 -15.45 -18.19 -11.09
C ILE A 179 -15.95 -17.99 -12.53
N GLU A 180 -16.44 -19.04 -13.18
CA GLU A 180 -16.91 -19.00 -14.58
C GLU A 180 -18.09 -18.04 -14.76
N GLU A 181 -19.06 -18.05 -13.85
CA GLU A 181 -20.19 -17.12 -13.90
C GLU A 181 -19.77 -15.70 -13.57
N LEU A 182 -18.84 -15.48 -12.64
CA LEU A 182 -18.29 -14.13 -12.41
C LEU A 182 -17.59 -13.57 -13.65
N VAL A 183 -16.75 -14.39 -14.30
CA VAL A 183 -16.04 -13.99 -15.52
C VAL A 183 -17.00 -13.69 -16.65
N THR A 184 -18.01 -14.55 -16.82
CA THR A 184 -19.06 -14.37 -17.85
C THR A 184 -19.85 -13.09 -17.61
N LEU A 185 -20.30 -12.86 -16.37
CA LEU A 185 -20.97 -11.64 -15.96
C LEU A 185 -20.11 -10.41 -16.27
N CYS A 186 -18.84 -10.39 -15.88
CA CYS A 186 -17.94 -9.26 -16.14
C CYS A 186 -17.76 -9.00 -17.65
N ARG A 187 -17.60 -10.06 -18.45
CA ARG A 187 -17.49 -9.93 -19.92
C ARG A 187 -18.76 -9.37 -20.54
N ARG A 188 -19.94 -9.76 -20.04
CA ARG A 188 -21.25 -9.20 -20.47
C ARG A 188 -21.40 -7.73 -20.11
N LEU A 189 -20.84 -7.32 -18.97
CA LEU A 189 -20.79 -5.92 -18.54
C LEU A 189 -19.75 -5.07 -19.30
N GLY A 190 -19.10 -5.62 -20.34
CA GLY A 190 -18.16 -4.90 -21.20
C GLY A 190 -16.69 -5.05 -20.81
N PHE A 191 -16.36 -5.80 -19.76
CA PHE A 191 -14.98 -6.08 -19.37
C PHE A 191 -14.44 -7.28 -20.15
N ALA A 192 -13.95 -7.04 -21.36
CA ALA A 192 -13.58 -8.07 -22.34
C ALA A 192 -12.67 -9.18 -21.78
N LYS A 193 -11.78 -8.86 -20.83
CA LYS A 193 -10.86 -9.81 -20.22
C LYS A 193 -11.42 -10.48 -18.96
N GLY A 194 -12.49 -9.98 -18.35
CA GLY A 194 -13.12 -10.55 -17.15
C GLY A 194 -12.87 -9.74 -15.89
N VAL A 195 -12.45 -10.39 -14.80
CA VAL A 195 -12.24 -9.78 -13.47
C VAL A 195 -10.78 -9.85 -13.04
N ALA A 196 -10.25 -8.75 -12.51
CA ALA A 196 -8.89 -8.67 -11.98
C ALA A 196 -8.90 -8.22 -10.52
N PHE A 197 -8.40 -9.06 -9.62
CA PHE A 197 -8.27 -8.75 -8.20
C PHE A 197 -6.93 -8.08 -7.89
N GLU A 198 -6.98 -6.85 -7.39
CA GLU A 198 -5.83 -6.08 -6.93
C GLU A 198 -5.49 -6.45 -5.48
N VAL A 199 -4.29 -7.00 -5.26
CA VAL A 199 -3.78 -7.39 -3.93
C VAL A 199 -2.48 -6.66 -3.64
N ASP A 200 -2.55 -5.59 -2.84
CA ASP A 200 -1.35 -4.85 -2.43
C ASP A 200 -0.89 -5.29 -1.04
N VAL A 201 0.17 -6.09 -1.02
CA VAL A 201 0.78 -6.57 0.22
C VAL A 201 1.96 -5.66 0.58
N ASN A 202 1.90 -5.04 1.74
CA ASN A 202 3.05 -4.35 2.33
C ASN A 202 3.61 -5.15 3.52
N ALA A 203 4.92 -5.03 3.78
CA ALA A 203 5.59 -5.83 4.81
C ALA A 203 5.17 -5.46 6.23
N GLU A 204 4.74 -4.20 6.44
CA GLU A 204 4.30 -3.69 7.74
C GLU A 204 2.95 -4.28 8.14
N SER A 205 2.02 -4.44 7.19
CA SER A 205 0.66 -4.96 7.40
C SER A 205 0.65 -6.46 7.70
N LEU A 206 1.74 -7.18 7.42
CA LEU A 206 1.87 -8.61 7.69
C LEU A 206 2.52 -8.94 9.04
N GLY A 207 2.53 -8.00 10.01
CA GLY A 207 3.25 -8.03 11.29
C GLY A 207 3.09 -9.25 12.23
N GLY A 208 2.50 -10.37 11.81
CA GLY A 208 2.44 -11.64 12.55
C GLY A 208 2.40 -12.87 11.65
N GLY A 209 2.71 -14.04 12.23
CA GLY A 209 2.74 -15.33 11.51
C GLY A 209 1.40 -15.72 10.88
N GLU A 210 0.28 -15.34 11.49
CA GLU A 210 -1.07 -15.68 10.99
C GLU A 210 -1.36 -15.05 9.62
N ARG A 211 -1.09 -13.76 9.44
CA ARG A 211 -1.30 -13.08 8.14
C ARG A 211 -0.35 -13.62 7.07
N LEU A 212 0.84 -14.10 7.45
CA LEU A 212 1.73 -14.79 6.53
C LEU A 212 1.13 -16.11 6.02
N GLU A 213 0.49 -16.88 6.90
CA GLU A 213 -0.21 -18.12 6.52
C GLU A 213 -1.45 -17.83 5.65
N LYS A 214 -2.21 -16.77 5.94
CA LYS A 214 -3.31 -16.31 5.06
C LYS A 214 -2.79 -15.97 3.66
N MET A 215 -1.67 -15.23 3.58
CA MET A 215 -1.03 -14.94 2.31
C MET A 215 -0.65 -16.25 1.58
N LYS A 216 0.00 -17.19 2.26
CA LYS A 216 0.33 -18.50 1.66
C LYS A 216 -0.92 -19.25 1.19
N ALA A 217 -2.03 -19.18 1.91
CA ALA A 217 -3.30 -19.78 1.53
C ALA A 217 -3.86 -19.16 0.24
N LEU A 218 -3.86 -17.82 0.12
CA LEU A 218 -4.28 -17.11 -1.10
C LEU A 218 -3.45 -17.54 -2.31
N PHE A 219 -2.12 -17.48 -2.21
CA PHE A 219 -1.24 -17.77 -3.34
C PHE A 219 -1.05 -19.28 -3.59
N GLY A 220 -1.31 -20.12 -2.59
CA GLY A 220 -1.28 -21.58 -2.71
C GLY A 220 -2.52 -22.17 -3.39
N TRP A 221 -3.57 -21.36 -3.58
CA TRP A 221 -4.81 -21.81 -4.21
C TRP A 221 -4.69 -21.89 -5.72
N LEU A 222 -4.17 -23.04 -6.16
CA LEU A 222 -3.90 -23.42 -7.54
C LEU A 222 -4.98 -23.07 -8.57
N THR A 223 -6.26 -23.30 -8.23
CA THR A 223 -7.39 -23.03 -9.11
C THR A 223 -7.47 -21.55 -9.51
N LEU A 224 -7.26 -20.60 -8.59
CA LEU A 224 -7.39 -19.16 -8.88
C LEU A 224 -6.39 -18.64 -9.94
N TRP A 225 -5.29 -19.36 -10.17
CA TRP A 225 -4.22 -18.91 -11.07
C TRP A 225 -4.38 -19.38 -12.51
N GLU A 226 -5.22 -20.39 -12.75
CA GLU A 226 -5.35 -21.06 -14.06
C GLU A 226 -6.59 -20.62 -14.85
N PHE A 227 -7.56 -19.97 -14.20
CA PHE A 227 -8.82 -19.59 -14.84
C PHE A 227 -8.65 -18.40 -15.78
N ASP A 228 -9.01 -18.62 -17.05
CA ASP A 228 -9.03 -17.54 -18.03
C ASP A 228 -10.09 -16.49 -17.66
N GLY A 229 -9.66 -15.23 -17.67
CA GLY A 229 -10.45 -14.09 -17.26
C GLY A 229 -10.68 -13.91 -15.76
N PHE A 230 -10.05 -14.72 -14.92
CA PHE A 230 -9.96 -14.50 -13.48
C PHE A 230 -8.50 -14.24 -13.09
N ALA A 231 -8.12 -12.97 -12.95
CA ALA A 231 -6.73 -12.58 -12.74
C ALA A 231 -6.46 -12.05 -11.33
N LEU A 232 -5.29 -12.36 -10.79
CA LEU A 232 -4.72 -11.72 -9.61
C LEU A 232 -3.59 -10.78 -10.03
N ARG A 233 -3.68 -9.51 -9.63
CA ARG A 233 -2.65 -8.48 -9.81
C ARG A 233 -2.11 -8.13 -8.43
N ALA A 234 -1.00 -8.75 -8.06
CA ALA A 234 -0.47 -8.65 -6.72
C ALA A 234 0.84 -7.85 -6.66
N ALA A 235 0.99 -7.02 -5.63
CA ALA A 235 2.24 -6.40 -5.23
C ALA A 235 2.74 -7.11 -3.97
N VAL A 236 3.95 -7.68 -4.02
CA VAL A 236 4.52 -8.45 -2.90
C VAL A 236 5.94 -7.95 -2.59
N PRO A 237 6.31 -7.74 -1.32
CA PRO A 237 7.68 -7.38 -0.96
C PRO A 237 8.66 -8.53 -1.26
N GLU A 238 9.84 -8.20 -1.81
CA GLU A 238 10.81 -9.22 -2.23
C GLU A 238 11.27 -10.12 -1.07
N GLY A 239 11.48 -9.57 0.13
CA GLY A 239 11.84 -10.35 1.31
C GLY A 239 10.78 -11.39 1.70
N LEU A 240 9.49 -11.07 1.52
CA LEU A 240 8.41 -12.00 1.80
C LEU A 240 8.31 -13.09 0.75
N LEU A 241 8.53 -12.75 -0.52
CA LEU A 241 8.58 -13.71 -1.61
C LEU A 241 9.64 -14.80 -1.35
N GLN A 242 10.79 -14.41 -0.83
CA GLN A 242 11.88 -15.32 -0.46
C GLN A 242 11.53 -16.16 0.78
N GLN A 243 11.03 -15.53 1.85
CA GLN A 243 10.70 -16.21 3.12
C GLN A 243 9.61 -17.28 2.96
N THR A 244 8.64 -17.05 2.08
CA THR A 244 7.47 -17.92 1.92
C THR A 244 7.62 -18.96 0.83
N GLY A 245 8.64 -18.88 -0.01
CA GLY A 245 8.76 -19.75 -1.19
C GLY A 245 7.60 -19.59 -2.17
N LEU A 246 6.97 -18.40 -2.22
CA LEU A 246 5.78 -18.14 -3.04
C LEU A 246 5.92 -18.54 -4.51
N LYS A 247 7.10 -18.36 -5.11
CA LYS A 247 7.39 -18.83 -6.48
C LYS A 247 7.17 -20.33 -6.64
N ALA A 248 7.62 -21.12 -5.66
CA ALA A 248 7.45 -22.56 -5.65
C ALA A 248 5.99 -22.97 -5.39
N LEU A 249 5.26 -22.21 -4.57
CA LEU A 249 3.84 -22.44 -4.30
C LEU A 249 2.98 -22.28 -5.57
N ILE A 250 3.27 -21.26 -6.38
CA ILE A 250 2.46 -20.94 -7.58
C ILE A 250 2.81 -21.81 -8.80
N ARG A 251 3.97 -22.47 -8.84
CA ARG A 251 4.36 -23.43 -9.90
C ARG A 251 4.19 -22.88 -11.33
N ASP A 252 4.72 -21.69 -11.60
CA ASP A 252 4.69 -21.00 -12.91
C ASP A 252 3.31 -20.59 -13.46
N ARG A 253 2.25 -20.71 -12.65
CA ARG A 253 0.86 -20.30 -13.01
C ARG A 253 0.64 -18.79 -12.96
N ALA A 254 1.61 -18.04 -12.46
CA ALA A 254 1.62 -16.58 -12.50
C ALA A 254 2.91 -16.06 -13.12
N THR A 255 2.82 -14.87 -13.73
CA THR A 255 4.02 -14.14 -14.10
C THR A 255 4.60 -13.44 -12.88
N PHE A 256 5.84 -13.74 -12.53
CA PHE A 256 6.57 -12.98 -11.52
C PHE A 256 7.42 -11.91 -12.18
N VAL A 257 7.18 -10.65 -11.85
CA VAL A 257 7.88 -9.52 -12.45
C VAL A 257 8.65 -8.75 -11.39
N PRO A 258 10.00 -8.75 -11.43
CA PRO A 258 10.77 -7.89 -10.55
C PRO A 258 10.60 -6.43 -10.97
N LEU A 259 10.26 -5.58 -10.01
CA LEU A 259 10.27 -4.13 -10.13
C LEU A 259 11.58 -3.61 -9.55
N ARG A 260 12.54 -3.38 -10.44
CA ARG A 260 13.88 -2.87 -10.15
C ARG A 260 14.10 -1.60 -10.95
N TRP A 261 14.78 -0.66 -10.31
CA TRP A 261 15.10 0.64 -10.89
C TRP A 261 16.60 0.83 -10.89
N SER A 262 17.10 1.44 -11.95
CA SER A 262 18.43 2.01 -11.99
C SER A 262 18.48 3.35 -11.26
N VAL A 263 19.68 3.80 -10.90
CA VAL A 263 19.92 5.12 -10.32
C VAL A 263 19.44 6.21 -11.29
N GLU A 264 19.67 6.01 -12.58
CA GLU A 264 19.29 6.93 -13.64
C GLU A 264 17.77 7.08 -13.76
N GLU A 265 17.02 5.99 -13.68
CA GLU A 265 15.55 6.04 -13.69
C GLU A 265 15.00 6.73 -12.43
N CYS A 266 15.60 6.46 -11.25
CA CYS A 266 15.23 7.16 -10.02
C CYS A 266 15.54 8.67 -10.08
N ARG A 267 16.68 9.05 -10.68
CA ARG A 267 17.02 10.46 -10.97
C ARG A 267 16.01 11.11 -11.89
N GLU A 268 15.59 10.42 -12.95
CA GLU A 268 14.59 10.95 -13.88
C GLU A 268 13.22 11.15 -13.21
N MET A 269 12.78 10.24 -12.34
CA MET A 269 11.55 10.45 -11.56
C MET A 269 11.64 11.65 -10.62
N ALA A 270 12.77 11.81 -9.92
CA ALA A 270 13.02 12.98 -9.10
C ALA A 270 13.03 14.26 -9.93
N ALA A 271 13.64 14.24 -11.12
CA ALA A 271 13.70 15.34 -12.05
C ALA A 271 12.30 15.74 -12.57
N ARG A 272 11.45 14.77 -12.93
CA ARG A 272 10.04 15.01 -13.29
C ARG A 272 9.27 15.70 -12.18
N ALA A 273 9.37 15.20 -10.95
CA ALA A 273 8.71 15.80 -9.80
C ALA A 273 9.22 17.23 -9.51
N LEU A 274 10.52 17.50 -9.69
CA LEU A 274 11.10 18.84 -9.55
C LEU A 274 10.57 19.80 -10.62
N ARG A 275 10.53 19.37 -11.89
CA ARG A 275 10.00 20.18 -12.99
C ARG A 275 8.55 20.54 -12.76
N ALA A 276 7.72 19.56 -12.40
CA ALA A 276 6.32 19.77 -12.04
C ALA A 276 6.17 20.73 -10.84
N ALA A 277 6.97 20.55 -9.79
CA ALA A 277 6.87 21.33 -8.56
C ALA A 277 7.31 22.79 -8.73
N THR A 278 8.19 23.07 -9.69
CA THR A 278 8.82 24.38 -9.88
C THR A 278 8.46 25.05 -11.20
N ASN A 279 7.49 24.50 -11.93
CA ASN A 279 7.13 24.93 -13.28
C ASN A 279 8.37 25.04 -14.19
N GLY A 280 9.22 24.02 -14.14
CA GLY A 280 10.46 23.93 -14.93
C GLY A 280 11.65 24.75 -14.44
N GLN A 281 11.54 25.54 -13.37
CA GLN A 281 12.67 26.37 -12.89
C GLN A 281 13.83 25.53 -12.33
N VAL A 282 13.54 24.32 -11.83
CA VAL A 282 14.55 23.35 -11.37
C VAL A 282 14.35 22.05 -12.14
N GLU A 283 15.34 21.70 -12.98
CA GLU A 283 15.25 20.51 -13.82
C GLU A 283 15.74 19.24 -13.14
N THR A 284 16.76 19.34 -12.28
CA THR A 284 17.44 18.18 -11.68
C THR A 284 17.89 18.45 -10.25
N LEU A 285 18.19 17.39 -9.49
CA LEU A 285 18.80 17.50 -8.16
C LEU A 285 20.17 18.19 -8.20
N SER A 286 20.96 17.94 -9.24
CA SER A 286 22.30 18.55 -9.41
C SER A 286 22.25 20.06 -9.66
N ALA A 287 21.09 20.61 -10.05
CA ALA A 287 20.91 22.06 -10.16
C ALA A 287 20.79 22.75 -8.77
N ILE A 288 20.45 21.99 -7.72
CA ILE A 288 20.18 22.52 -6.38
C ILE A 288 21.09 21.92 -5.29
N LEU A 289 21.78 20.81 -5.56
CA LEU A 289 22.73 20.13 -4.69
C LEU A 289 24.11 20.05 -5.35
N ALA A 290 25.16 20.36 -4.59
CA ALA A 290 26.54 20.07 -4.98
C ALA A 290 26.75 18.55 -5.18
N GLY A 291 27.64 18.17 -6.10
CA GLY A 291 27.80 16.77 -6.52
C GLY A 291 28.25 15.81 -5.40
N ASP A 292 29.13 16.27 -4.51
CA ASP A 292 29.59 15.51 -3.34
C ASP A 292 28.46 15.29 -2.32
N LEU A 293 27.68 16.33 -2.05
CA LEU A 293 26.49 16.25 -1.20
C LEU A 293 25.44 15.30 -1.79
N LEU A 294 25.16 15.43 -3.10
CA LEU A 294 24.20 14.58 -3.79
C LEU A 294 24.61 13.11 -3.67
N ALA A 295 25.86 12.77 -3.98
CA ALA A 295 26.36 11.39 -3.88
C ALA A 295 26.24 10.82 -2.44
N ALA A 296 26.51 11.64 -1.42
CA ALA A 296 26.37 11.23 -0.02
C ALA A 296 24.92 10.98 0.38
N LEU A 297 23.99 11.82 -0.08
CA LEU A 297 22.55 11.65 0.15
C LEU A 297 22.01 10.43 -0.60
N GLU A 298 22.40 10.23 -1.86
CA GLU A 298 22.05 9.04 -2.67
C GLU A 298 22.45 7.76 -1.94
N THR A 299 23.71 7.67 -1.47
CA THR A 299 24.20 6.52 -0.70
C THR A 299 23.38 6.28 0.58
N SER A 300 23.00 7.35 1.27
CA SER A 300 22.20 7.27 2.50
C SER A 300 20.78 6.75 2.24
N ILE A 301 20.15 7.23 1.16
CA ILE A 301 18.82 6.77 0.74
C ILE A 301 18.87 5.31 0.28
N GLU A 302 19.84 4.93 -0.54
CA GLU A 302 19.98 3.54 -0.99
C GLU A 302 20.20 2.59 0.20
N THR A 303 21.01 2.98 1.18
CA THR A 303 21.20 2.20 2.41
C THR A 303 19.89 2.03 3.19
N LEU A 304 19.05 3.06 3.24
CA LEU A 304 17.76 3.02 3.92
C LEU A 304 16.79 2.02 3.24
N TYR A 305 16.71 2.04 1.91
CA TYR A 305 15.76 1.22 1.14
C TYR A 305 16.34 -0.14 0.68
N GLY A 306 17.64 -0.37 0.83
CA GLY A 306 18.32 -1.57 0.34
C GLY A 306 18.63 -1.55 -1.16
N GLY A 307 18.70 -0.36 -1.77
CA GLY A 307 18.97 -0.14 -3.20
C GLY A 307 18.24 1.10 -3.76
N PRO A 308 18.36 1.36 -5.08
CA PRO A 308 17.67 2.46 -5.75
C PRO A 308 16.14 2.33 -5.59
N SER A 309 15.51 3.43 -5.17
CA SER A 309 14.11 3.44 -4.77
C SER A 309 13.40 4.73 -5.19
N PRO A 310 12.45 4.69 -6.14
CA PRO A 310 11.64 5.83 -6.56
C PRO A 310 11.14 6.69 -5.40
N LYS A 311 10.56 6.06 -4.37
CA LYS A 311 10.04 6.76 -3.20
C LYS A 311 11.11 7.58 -2.50
N GLY A 312 12.28 6.99 -2.25
CA GLY A 312 13.36 7.68 -1.55
C GLY A 312 13.90 8.88 -2.34
N TRP A 313 14.03 8.73 -3.66
CA TRP A 313 14.54 9.79 -4.53
C TRP A 313 13.55 10.95 -4.71
N VAL A 314 12.26 10.66 -4.90
CA VAL A 314 11.21 11.69 -4.99
C VAL A 314 11.07 12.43 -3.66
N GLN A 315 11.15 11.72 -2.52
CA GLN A 315 11.14 12.34 -1.19
C GLN A 315 12.40 13.21 -0.95
N LEU A 316 13.57 12.77 -1.41
CA LEU A 316 14.79 13.58 -1.37
C LEU A 316 14.62 14.87 -2.18
N ALA A 317 14.06 14.78 -3.39
CA ALA A 317 13.75 15.95 -4.22
C ALA A 317 12.82 16.93 -3.50
N ALA A 318 11.75 16.44 -2.87
CA ALA A 318 10.81 17.26 -2.10
C ALA A 318 11.50 18.08 -1.00
N VAL A 319 12.40 17.44 -0.25
CA VAL A 319 13.15 18.09 0.84
C VAL A 319 14.19 19.05 0.29
N ALA A 320 14.97 18.62 -0.69
CA ALA A 320 16.04 19.41 -1.29
C ALA A 320 15.52 20.71 -1.91
N VAL A 321 14.43 20.65 -2.68
CA VAL A 321 13.89 21.83 -3.36
C VAL A 321 13.32 22.87 -2.38
N ARG A 322 12.69 22.43 -1.28
CA ARG A 322 12.20 23.33 -0.22
C ARG A 322 13.35 24.00 0.50
N GLU A 323 14.40 23.26 0.82
CA GLU A 323 15.59 23.80 1.46
C GLU A 323 16.37 24.74 0.54
N HIS A 324 16.43 24.43 -0.75
CA HIS A 324 17.01 25.32 -1.76
C HIS A 324 16.21 26.62 -1.90
N ALA A 325 14.88 26.54 -2.00
CA ALA A 325 14.00 27.70 -2.07
C ALA A 325 14.16 28.63 -0.86
N ARG A 326 14.36 28.06 0.34
CA ARG A 326 14.62 28.80 1.58
C ARG A 326 16.01 29.44 1.61
N ALA A 327 17.03 28.70 1.17
CA ALA A 327 18.41 29.15 1.22
C ALA A 327 18.76 30.16 0.12
N GLY A 328 18.07 30.09 -1.04
CA GLY A 328 18.36 30.92 -2.21
C GLY A 328 19.74 30.66 -2.84
N ARG A 329 20.35 29.51 -2.57
CA ARG A 329 21.68 29.11 -3.06
C ARG A 329 21.78 27.61 -3.28
N LEU A 330 22.81 27.19 -4.02
CA LEU A 330 23.21 25.78 -4.10
C LEU A 330 23.50 25.23 -2.68
N LEU A 331 23.00 24.04 -2.38
CA LEU A 331 23.26 23.36 -1.11
C LEU A 331 24.56 22.54 -1.20
N GLU A 332 25.37 22.59 -0.15
CA GLU A 332 26.73 22.04 -0.12
C GLU A 332 26.89 21.06 1.06
N GLY A 333 28.05 20.39 1.20
CA GLY A 333 28.31 19.42 2.27
C GLY A 333 27.96 19.91 3.69
N LYS A 334 28.09 21.21 3.98
CA LYS A 334 27.68 21.80 5.28
C LYS A 334 26.18 21.71 5.58
N ASP A 335 25.35 21.54 4.56
CA ASP A 335 23.89 21.41 4.65
C ASP A 335 23.44 19.94 4.83
N ALA A 336 24.34 18.95 4.71
CA ALA A 336 24.02 17.52 4.74
C ALA A 336 23.23 17.09 5.98
N ASP A 337 23.70 17.47 7.17
CA ASP A 337 23.05 17.14 8.45
C ASP A 337 21.64 17.74 8.55
N ARG A 338 21.40 18.92 7.95
CA ARG A 338 20.07 19.54 7.96
C ARG A 338 19.14 18.80 7.01
N LEU A 339 19.60 18.49 5.80
CA LEU A 339 18.82 17.77 4.78
C LEU A 339 18.43 16.37 5.26
N LEU A 340 19.39 15.60 5.80
CA LEU A 340 19.10 14.26 6.32
C LEU A 340 18.08 14.32 7.46
N ARG A 341 18.23 15.24 8.42
CA ARG A 341 17.25 15.36 9.50
C ARG A 341 15.86 15.72 9.01
N ASN A 342 15.76 16.68 8.08
CA ASN A 342 14.46 17.05 7.50
C ASN A 342 13.85 15.90 6.71
N TYR A 343 14.67 15.12 6.00
CA TYR A 343 14.24 13.91 5.30
C TYR A 343 13.67 12.88 6.28
N PHE A 344 14.41 12.51 7.33
CA PHE A 344 13.92 11.51 8.30
C PHE A 344 12.70 12.02 9.09
N ALA A 345 12.66 13.30 9.43
CA ALA A 345 11.53 13.91 10.14
C ALA A 345 10.24 13.88 9.30
N THR A 346 10.35 14.18 8.01
CA THR A 346 9.17 14.39 7.14
C THR A 346 8.75 13.12 6.41
N CYS A 347 9.71 12.29 6.01
CA CYS A 347 9.50 11.22 5.02
C CYS A 347 9.64 9.81 5.61
N VAL A 348 10.22 9.67 6.81
CA VAL A 348 10.55 8.39 7.43
C VAL A 348 10.02 8.35 8.87
N PRO A 349 8.70 8.44 9.09
CA PRO A 349 8.16 8.40 10.44
C PRO A 349 8.42 7.06 11.12
N LEU A 350 8.52 7.06 12.46
CA LEU A 350 8.56 5.81 13.23
C LEU A 350 7.17 5.21 13.39
N LYS A 351 7.08 3.88 13.35
CA LYS A 351 5.87 3.11 13.67
C LYS A 351 6.22 1.98 14.65
N LEU A 352 5.54 1.94 15.81
CA LEU A 352 5.70 0.84 16.77
C LEU A 352 5.14 -0.45 16.19
N GLU A 353 5.86 -1.56 16.40
CA GLU A 353 5.42 -2.92 16.07
C GLU A 353 5.45 -3.79 17.33
N PRO A 354 4.31 -3.90 18.04
CA PRO A 354 4.25 -4.63 19.30
C PRO A 354 4.49 -6.13 19.17
N ALA A 355 4.02 -6.76 18.08
CA ALA A 355 4.09 -8.21 17.93
C ALA A 355 5.53 -8.72 17.84
N ARG A 356 6.42 -7.91 17.25
CA ARG A 356 7.84 -8.22 17.06
C ARG A 356 8.76 -7.46 18.03
N ARG A 357 8.20 -6.74 19.01
CA ARG A 357 8.93 -5.91 19.99
C ARG A 357 9.96 -4.98 19.33
N GLY A 358 9.53 -4.22 18.34
CA GLY A 358 10.42 -3.34 17.59
C GLY A 358 9.74 -2.09 17.07
N VAL A 359 10.47 -1.38 16.21
CA VAL A 359 10.01 -0.17 15.55
C VAL A 359 10.39 -0.19 14.08
N TRP A 360 9.46 0.19 13.23
CA TRP A 360 9.73 0.48 11.83
C TRP A 360 10.24 1.91 11.69
N ARG A 361 11.40 2.08 11.07
CA ARG A 361 11.93 3.36 10.60
C ARG A 361 11.84 3.39 9.08
N GLY A 362 10.70 3.89 8.59
CA GLY A 362 10.28 3.67 7.21
C GLY A 362 10.40 2.18 6.84
N PRO A 363 11.20 1.82 5.84
CA PRO A 363 11.27 0.43 5.37
C PRO A 363 12.06 -0.53 6.29
N GLN A 364 12.78 -0.02 7.29
CA GLN A 364 13.66 -0.83 8.14
C GLN A 364 12.97 -1.21 9.43
N PHE A 365 12.82 -2.51 9.69
CA PHE A 365 12.44 -3.00 10.99
C PHE A 365 13.66 -3.04 11.92
N ILE A 366 13.55 -2.40 13.08
CA ILE A 366 14.59 -2.34 14.10
C ILE A 366 14.06 -3.05 15.35
N GLU A 367 14.58 -4.25 15.59
CA GLU A 367 14.27 -5.00 16.80
C GLU A 367 14.89 -4.32 18.02
N LEU A 368 14.10 -4.20 19.09
CA LEU A 368 14.52 -3.58 20.33
C LEU A 368 14.65 -4.64 21.42
N GLU A 369 15.71 -4.53 22.22
CA GLU A 369 15.86 -5.36 23.42
C GLU A 369 14.75 -5.01 24.43
N GLU A 370 14.40 -5.95 25.31
CA GLU A 370 13.27 -5.83 26.24
C GLU A 370 13.20 -4.48 26.99
N GLN A 371 14.31 -4.07 27.61
CA GLN A 371 14.33 -2.83 28.40
C GLN A 371 14.22 -1.56 27.52
N PRO A 372 15.03 -1.39 26.46
CA PRO A 372 14.81 -0.34 25.46
C PRO A 372 13.39 -0.33 24.87
N TYR A 373 12.83 -1.50 24.55
CA TYR A 373 11.48 -1.62 24.01
C TYR A 373 10.44 -1.08 25.00
N ARG A 374 10.50 -1.47 26.28
CA ARG A 374 9.57 -0.97 27.31
C ARG A 374 9.65 0.55 27.49
N VAL A 375 10.86 1.12 27.43
CA VAL A 375 11.03 2.58 27.46
C VAL A 375 10.40 3.22 26.22
N PHE A 376 10.65 2.68 25.03
CA PHE A 376 10.09 3.18 23.79
C PHE A 376 8.56 3.07 23.77
N GLU A 377 8.00 1.97 24.29
CA GLU A 377 6.55 1.76 24.41
C GLU A 377 5.89 2.82 25.31
N VAL A 378 6.52 3.17 26.44
CA VAL A 378 6.05 4.26 27.30
C VAL A 378 6.05 5.59 26.54
N LEU A 379 7.14 5.90 25.83
CA LEU A 379 7.21 7.11 25.01
C LEU A 379 6.12 7.11 23.92
N TRP A 380 5.87 5.96 23.29
CA TRP A 380 4.88 5.81 22.23
C TRP A 380 3.46 6.04 22.74
N ARG A 381 3.10 5.42 23.87
CA ARG A 381 1.77 5.57 24.49
C ARG A 381 1.51 7.02 24.92
N ASN A 382 2.53 7.73 25.37
CA ASN A 382 2.42 9.09 25.87
C ASN A 382 2.80 10.18 24.85
N ARG A 383 3.00 9.83 23.56
CA ARG A 383 3.44 10.78 22.52
C ARG A 383 2.48 11.96 22.28
N LYS A 384 1.20 11.80 22.66
CA LYS A 384 0.16 12.85 22.59
C LYS A 384 -0.18 13.43 23.99
N SER A 385 0.44 12.93 25.06
CA SER A 385 0.13 13.27 26.45
C SER A 385 1.01 14.42 26.98
N ASN A 386 0.70 14.91 28.18
CA ASN A 386 1.52 15.90 28.85
C ASN A 386 2.87 15.32 29.31
N TYR A 387 3.92 16.14 29.29
CA TYR A 387 5.29 15.75 29.56
C TYR A 387 5.52 15.17 30.96
N PHE A 388 4.77 15.64 31.97
CA PHE A 388 4.94 15.21 33.37
C PHE A 388 4.55 13.74 33.59
N GLU A 389 3.41 13.30 33.03
CA GLU A 389 2.96 11.90 33.15
C GLU A 389 3.93 10.92 32.48
N THR A 390 4.56 11.37 31.38
CA THR A 390 5.58 10.60 30.67
C THR A 390 6.81 10.39 31.54
N ALA A 391 7.27 11.42 32.27
CA ALA A 391 8.46 11.34 33.12
C ALA A 391 8.30 10.30 34.25
N ASP A 392 7.14 10.29 34.92
CA ASP A 392 6.86 9.32 35.98
C ASP A 392 6.72 7.89 35.46
N ALA A 393 6.13 7.72 34.28
CA ALA A 393 6.05 6.41 33.63
C ALA A 393 7.45 5.89 33.21
N LEU A 394 8.31 6.77 32.69
CA LEU A 394 9.69 6.43 32.34
C LEU A 394 10.52 6.07 33.57
N ALA A 395 10.36 6.80 34.67
CA ALA A 395 11.05 6.52 35.93
C ALA A 395 10.67 5.13 36.48
N ARG A 396 9.40 4.73 36.38
CA ARG A 396 8.93 3.39 36.77
C ARG A 396 9.56 2.27 35.96
N VAL A 397 9.78 2.46 34.65
CA VAL A 397 10.42 1.45 33.80
C VAL A 397 11.93 1.41 34.02
N ALA A 398 12.58 2.57 34.09
CA ALA A 398 14.03 2.67 34.18
C ALA A 398 14.58 2.47 35.61
N GLY A 399 13.76 2.66 36.64
CA GLY A 399 14.12 2.60 38.06
C GLY A 399 14.96 3.77 38.55
N THR A 400 15.99 4.17 37.79
CA THR A 400 16.87 5.31 38.13
C THR A 400 17.06 6.27 36.95
N PRO A 401 17.31 7.58 37.20
CA PRO A 401 17.60 8.54 36.13
C PRO A 401 18.84 8.18 35.29
N GLY A 402 19.88 7.63 35.93
CA GLY A 402 21.10 7.19 35.23
C GLY A 402 20.85 6.03 34.28
N ASN A 403 20.02 5.07 34.68
CA ASN A 403 19.60 3.98 33.80
C ASN A 403 18.72 4.49 32.65
N LEU A 404 17.80 5.43 32.92
CA LEU A 404 16.98 6.05 31.87
C LEU A 404 17.85 6.72 30.79
N HIS A 405 18.84 7.51 31.19
CA HIS A 405 19.77 8.13 30.24
C HIS A 405 20.54 7.10 29.40
N THR A 406 20.93 5.98 30.02
CA THR A 406 21.61 4.87 29.33
C THR A 406 20.68 4.20 28.31
N LEU A 407 19.43 3.91 28.68
CA LEU A 407 18.44 3.31 27.80
C LEU A 407 18.08 4.24 26.63
N ILE A 408 17.89 5.53 26.89
CA ILE A 408 17.65 6.52 25.82
C ILE A 408 18.85 6.63 24.88
N ARG A 409 20.08 6.63 25.40
CA ARG A 409 21.29 6.62 24.56
C ARG A 409 21.32 5.39 23.65
N ARG A 410 21.03 4.19 24.18
CA ARG A 410 20.96 2.95 23.39
C ARG A 410 19.86 3.01 22.34
N LEU A 411 18.68 3.52 22.68
CA LEU A 411 17.59 3.73 21.74
C LEU A 411 18.01 4.67 20.61
N ARG A 412 18.58 5.84 20.94
CA ARG A 412 19.06 6.79 19.94
C ARG A 412 20.11 6.19 19.02
N GLN A 413 21.05 5.41 19.56
CA GLN A 413 22.06 4.70 18.77
C GLN A 413 21.45 3.70 17.77
N LYS A 414 20.31 3.09 18.10
CA LYS A 414 19.63 2.13 17.22
C LYS A 414 18.72 2.80 16.19
N ILE A 415 17.92 3.78 16.60
CA ILE A 415 16.80 4.27 15.77
C ILE A 415 17.09 5.61 15.10
N GLU A 416 17.96 6.45 15.66
CA GLU A 416 18.24 7.76 15.06
C GLU A 416 19.15 7.60 13.84
N PRO A 417 18.94 8.39 12.78
CA PRO A 417 19.91 8.46 11.68
C PRO A 417 21.23 9.09 12.16
N CYS A 418 21.16 10.05 13.10
CA CYS A 418 22.30 10.68 13.73
C CYS A 418 22.07 10.81 15.25
N PRO A 419 22.66 9.94 16.08
CA PRO A 419 22.40 9.92 17.52
C PRO A 419 22.74 11.23 18.27
N GLY A 420 23.69 12.01 17.74
CA GLY A 420 24.09 13.30 18.30
C GLY A 420 23.12 14.45 17.98
N LYS A 421 22.25 14.28 16.99
CA LYS A 421 21.25 15.27 16.56
C LYS A 421 19.91 14.55 16.34
N PRO A 422 19.24 14.11 17.42
CA PRO A 422 18.07 13.24 17.34
C PRO A 422 16.90 13.90 16.60
N VAL A 423 16.17 13.10 15.85
CA VAL A 423 14.96 13.45 15.09
C VAL A 423 13.72 12.81 15.71
N TYR A 424 13.87 11.67 16.39
CA TYR A 424 12.73 10.94 16.95
C TYR A 424 12.61 11.08 18.46
N ILE A 425 13.68 10.77 19.21
CA ILE A 425 13.68 10.87 20.67
C ILE A 425 14.27 12.22 21.06
N CYS A 426 13.40 13.18 21.26
CA CYS A 426 13.76 14.54 21.66
C CYS A 426 13.94 14.63 23.17
N SER A 427 14.73 15.62 23.61
CA SER A 427 14.95 15.85 25.05
C SER A 427 15.17 17.32 25.37
N SER A 428 14.65 17.76 26.51
CA SER A 428 14.95 19.07 27.09
C SER A 428 14.95 19.00 28.60
N ARG A 429 15.70 19.89 29.27
CA ARG A 429 15.81 19.91 30.74
C ARG A 429 14.46 20.03 31.45
N ASN A 430 13.50 20.73 30.84
CA ASN A 430 12.21 21.03 31.46
C ASN A 430 11.09 20.06 31.07
N ARG A 431 11.28 19.23 30.04
CA ARG A 431 10.23 18.33 29.51
C ARG A 431 10.60 16.85 29.55
N GLY A 432 11.83 16.50 29.92
CA GLY A 432 12.30 15.11 29.88
C GLY A 432 12.47 14.63 28.43
N TYR A 433 11.99 13.42 28.14
CA TYR A 433 12.08 12.75 26.83
C TYR A 433 10.70 12.57 26.20
N TRP A 434 10.59 12.76 24.89
CA TRP A 434 9.36 12.53 24.13
C TRP A 434 9.68 12.05 22.72
N LEU A 435 8.65 11.54 22.01
CA LEU A 435 8.76 11.16 20.62
C LEU A 435 8.22 12.27 19.70
N GLU A 436 8.90 12.49 18.59
CA GLU A 436 8.44 13.26 17.44
C GLU A 436 8.52 12.41 16.17
N ASN A 437 7.88 12.87 15.09
CA ASN A 437 7.96 12.27 13.75
C ASN A 437 7.55 10.78 13.74
N THR A 438 6.37 10.51 14.31
CA THR A 438 5.76 9.16 14.40
C THR A 438 4.51 9.06 13.54
N ALA A 439 4.28 7.89 12.93
CA ALA A 439 3.04 7.59 12.21
C ALA A 439 1.98 7.03 13.17
N GLU A 440 0.70 7.15 12.81
CA GLU A 440 -0.35 6.46 13.53
C GLU A 440 -0.27 4.94 13.26
N THR A 441 -0.45 4.14 14.31
CA THR A 441 -0.70 2.71 14.14
C THR A 441 -2.13 2.56 13.62
N SER A 442 -2.22 2.22 12.33
CA SER A 442 -3.43 1.84 11.59
C SER A 442 -4.14 0.64 12.20
#